data_AF-A0A2R5L8W6-F1
#
_entry.id   AF-A0A2R5L8W6-F1
#
_cell.length_a   1.000
_cell.length_b   1.000
_cell.length_c   1.000
_cell.angle_alpha   90.00
_cell.angle_beta   90.00
_cell.angle_gamma   90.00
#
_symmetry.space_group_name_H-M   'P 1'
#
loop_
_entity.id
_entity.type
_entity.pdbx_description
1 polymer ?
#
loop_
_entity_poly.entity_id
_entity_poly.type
_entity_poly.pdbx_seq_one_letter_code
_entity_poly.pdbx_strand_id
1 'polypeptide(L)'
;TDTLEGKKSIGSQDENAIYKLQISTQDGHVEPCLFMSAPNKDPSEEEGADYLWGYKGHMTHEACGHTYYITNGSWYGMIGKVRFENNENITYENNEHGNTTIKLLYYIDRICYVSLRFGGNYNGTYLDLWKYTNPDETGIDWRTQLKKYKCCSDAFQVELAKFPKCPRTEVNDVENSLCGTYPNLTYVSELAELGQQ
;
A
#
# COMPACT_ATOMS: atom_id res chain seq x y z
N THR A 1 -2.26 -22.48 -13.78
CA THR A 1 -2.27 -21.77 -12.49
C THR A 1 -1.28 -20.65 -12.64
N ASP A 2 -1.75 -19.47 -13.02
CA ASP A 2 -0.89 -18.30 -13.11
C ASP A 2 -0.42 -18.00 -11.69
N THR A 3 0.84 -18.33 -11.42
CA THR A 3 1.51 -17.91 -10.19
C THR A 3 1.42 -16.40 -10.16
N LEU A 4 0.62 -15.84 -9.25
CA LEU A 4 0.63 -14.41 -8.97
C LEU A 4 2.07 -14.07 -8.56
N GLU A 5 2.83 -13.46 -9.47
CA GLU A 5 4.26 -13.24 -9.27
C GLU A 5 4.45 -12.10 -8.28
N GLY A 6 4.64 -12.44 -7.00
CA GLY A 6 4.92 -11.48 -5.93
C GLY A 6 6.04 -10.50 -6.27
N LYS A 7 7.04 -10.96 -7.02
CA LYS A 7 8.14 -10.13 -7.52
C LYS A 7 7.69 -8.98 -8.41
N LYS A 8 6.69 -9.18 -9.27
CA LYS A 8 6.23 -8.12 -10.18
C LYS A 8 5.35 -7.11 -9.47
N SER A 9 4.58 -7.51 -8.45
CA SER A 9 3.62 -6.62 -7.80
C SER A 9 4.22 -5.47 -7.02
N ILE A 10 5.45 -5.64 -6.54
CA ILE A 10 6.14 -4.62 -5.73
C ILE A 10 7.00 -3.68 -6.58
N GLY A 11 7.08 -3.89 -7.90
CA GLY A 11 7.91 -3.09 -8.80
C GLY A 11 9.40 -3.42 -8.71
N SER A 12 10.22 -2.67 -9.45
CA SER A 12 11.68 -2.79 -9.48
C SER A 12 12.37 -1.49 -9.07
N GLN A 13 13.64 -1.57 -8.65
CA GLN A 13 14.44 -0.41 -8.21
C GLN A 13 14.50 0.75 -9.21
N ASP A 14 14.35 0.47 -10.51
CA ASP A 14 14.40 1.47 -11.58
C ASP A 14 13.05 2.20 -11.77
N GLU A 15 12.00 1.82 -11.03
CA GLU A 15 10.69 2.46 -11.10
C GLU A 15 10.61 3.68 -10.19
N ASN A 16 10.34 4.85 -10.76
CA ASN A 16 10.15 6.10 -10.01
C ASN A 16 8.73 6.28 -9.44
N ALA A 17 7.88 5.25 -9.57
CA ALA A 17 6.50 5.29 -9.17
C ALA A 17 6.29 4.70 -7.77
N ILE A 18 5.12 4.97 -7.20
CA ILE A 18 4.69 4.41 -5.92
C ILE A 18 3.35 3.69 -6.10
N TYR A 19 3.06 2.77 -5.18
CA TYR A 19 1.72 2.26 -4.97
C TYR A 19 1.09 3.01 -3.80
N LYS A 20 -0.12 3.52 -4.02
CA LYS A 20 -0.94 4.17 -2.99
C LYS A 20 -2.05 3.23 -2.54
N LEU A 21 -2.30 3.19 -1.24
CA LEU A 21 -3.43 2.47 -0.68
C LEU A 21 -4.70 3.22 -1.06
N GLN A 22 -5.60 2.54 -1.76
CA GLN A 22 -6.90 3.10 -2.13
C GLN A 22 -7.92 2.75 -1.07
N ILE A 23 -8.00 1.45 -0.77
CA ILE A 23 -9.05 0.88 0.04
C ILE A 23 -8.41 -0.12 0.99
N SER A 24 -8.75 -0.04 2.27
CA SER A 24 -8.38 -1.06 3.25
C SER A 24 -9.58 -1.44 4.09
N THR A 25 -9.60 -2.70 4.51
CA THR A 25 -10.55 -3.21 5.50
C THR A 25 -10.03 -3.17 6.93
N GLN A 26 -8.90 -2.51 7.17
CA GLN A 26 -8.38 -2.36 8.51
C GLN A 26 -9.31 -1.51 9.35
N ASP A 27 -9.86 -2.12 10.39
CA ASP A 27 -10.67 -1.44 11.39
C ASP A 27 -9.80 -0.38 12.11
N GLY A 28 -10.27 0.87 12.13
CA GLY A 28 -9.59 1.97 12.82
C GLY A 28 -8.43 2.62 12.05
N HIS A 29 -7.26 2.67 12.70
CA HIS A 29 -6.09 3.50 12.39
C HIS A 29 -5.37 3.17 11.08
N VAL A 30 -5.97 3.49 9.93
CA VAL A 30 -5.26 3.47 8.63
C VAL A 30 -4.68 4.85 8.36
N GLU A 31 -3.38 4.90 8.05
CA GLU A 31 -2.71 6.15 7.71
C GLU A 31 -3.33 6.77 6.45
N PRO A 32 -3.75 8.05 6.51
CA PRO A 32 -4.31 8.72 5.35
C PRO A 32 -3.27 8.88 4.24
N CYS A 33 -3.68 8.63 3.01
CA CYS A 33 -2.81 8.77 1.83
C CYS A 33 -1.55 7.89 1.91
N LEU A 34 -1.65 6.71 2.53
CA LEU A 34 -0.55 5.76 2.63
C LEU A 34 -0.03 5.36 1.25
N PHE A 35 1.29 5.33 1.10
CA PHE A 35 1.96 4.84 -0.10
C PHE A 35 3.23 4.05 0.24
N MET A 36 3.69 3.27 -0.74
CA MET A 36 4.96 2.57 -0.74
C MET A 36 5.64 2.64 -2.10
N SER A 37 6.96 2.69 -2.12
CA SER A 37 7.78 2.58 -3.32
C SER A 37 8.08 1.14 -3.68
N ALA A 38 8.63 0.96 -4.87
CA ALA A 38 9.39 -0.25 -5.17
C ALA A 38 10.62 -0.37 -4.26
N PRO A 39 11.10 -1.60 -4.00
CA PRO A 39 12.31 -1.83 -3.23
C PRO A 39 13.56 -1.31 -3.98
N ASN A 40 14.59 -0.93 -3.22
CA ASN A 40 15.85 -0.41 -3.75
C ASN A 40 16.77 -1.47 -4.38
N LYS A 41 16.44 -2.77 -4.25
CA LYS A 41 17.11 -3.93 -4.87
C LYS A 41 16.20 -5.17 -4.82
N ASP A 42 16.65 -6.33 -5.30
CA ASP A 42 15.86 -7.57 -5.25
C ASP A 42 15.63 -8.04 -3.79
N PRO A 43 14.38 -8.09 -3.29
CA PRO A 43 14.07 -8.51 -1.91
C PRO A 43 14.27 -10.00 -1.63
N SER A 44 14.64 -10.81 -2.63
CA SER A 44 15.00 -12.22 -2.45
C SER A 44 16.47 -12.44 -2.07
N GLU A 45 17.27 -11.36 -2.01
CA GLU A 45 18.61 -11.41 -1.44
C GLU A 45 18.56 -11.63 0.09
N GLU A 46 19.63 -12.19 0.66
CA GLU A 46 19.71 -12.66 2.05
C GLU A 46 19.32 -11.59 3.09
N GLU A 47 19.62 -10.32 2.83
CA GLU A 47 19.35 -9.22 3.76
C GLU A 47 17.93 -8.63 3.61
N GLY A 48 17.22 -8.97 2.53
CA GLY A 48 16.06 -8.23 2.02
C GLY A 48 16.45 -6.96 1.26
N ALA A 49 15.45 -6.15 0.93
CA ALA A 49 15.63 -4.84 0.30
C ALA A 49 14.96 -3.76 1.15
N ASP A 50 15.49 -2.54 1.08
CA ASP A 50 14.82 -1.41 1.69
C ASP A 50 13.73 -0.90 0.75
N TYR A 51 12.63 -0.42 1.31
CA TYR A 51 11.59 0.28 0.57
C TYR A 51 11.23 1.56 1.29
N LEU A 52 10.82 2.57 0.51
CA LEU A 52 10.30 3.80 1.04
C LEU A 52 8.80 3.66 1.22
N TRP A 53 8.29 4.20 2.31
CA TRP A 53 6.86 4.32 2.52
C TRP A 53 6.56 5.60 3.25
N GLY A 54 5.30 5.98 3.26
CA GLY A 54 4.92 7.22 3.88
C GLY A 54 3.44 7.47 3.78
N TYR A 55 3.01 8.54 4.41
CA TYR A 55 1.62 8.95 4.46
C TYR A 55 1.55 10.46 4.62
N LYS A 56 0.36 11.03 4.42
CA LYS A 56 0.15 12.46 4.58
C LYS A 56 -0.68 12.72 5.81
N GLY A 57 -0.21 13.59 6.68
CA GLY A 57 -0.97 14.04 7.83
C GLY A 57 -2.25 14.78 7.43
N HIS A 58 -3.44 14.31 7.83
CA HIS A 58 -4.69 15.05 7.59
C HIS A 58 -5.66 14.99 8.77
N MET A 59 -6.20 16.16 9.18
CA MET A 59 -7.19 16.29 10.26
C MET A 59 -8.52 15.57 10.04
N THR A 60 -9.04 14.86 11.05
CA THR A 60 -10.46 14.97 11.48
C THR A 60 -10.65 14.79 13.00
N HIS A 61 -11.73 15.39 13.51
CA HIS A 61 -12.15 15.51 14.91
C HIS A 61 -12.69 14.19 15.48
N GLU A 62 -12.50 13.93 16.77
CA GLU A 62 -13.12 12.79 17.46
C GLU A 62 -14.62 13.05 17.66
N ALA A 63 -15.46 12.27 16.98
CA ALA A 63 -16.89 12.18 17.24
C ALA A 63 -17.26 10.70 17.38
N CYS A 64 -17.90 10.35 18.49
CA CYS A 64 -18.44 9.00 18.73
C CYS A 64 -17.41 7.85 18.85
N GLY A 65 -16.20 8.09 19.35
CA GLY A 65 -15.28 7.02 19.78
C GLY A 65 -14.40 6.40 18.67
N HIS A 66 -14.21 7.10 17.57
CA HIS A 66 -13.26 6.73 16.52
C HIS A 66 -12.13 7.77 16.45
N THR A 67 -10.89 7.30 16.59
CA THR A 67 -9.69 8.13 16.59
C THR A 67 -9.16 8.28 15.17
N TYR A 68 -8.94 9.52 14.73
CA TYR A 68 -8.24 9.82 13.48
C TYR A 68 -7.04 10.74 13.77
N TYR A 69 -5.91 10.48 13.11
CA TYR A 69 -4.65 11.20 13.34
C TYR A 69 -4.61 12.56 12.65
N ILE A 70 -3.93 13.52 13.27
CA ILE A 70 -3.65 14.84 12.69
C ILE A 70 -2.17 15.15 12.81
N THR A 71 -1.53 15.38 11.67
CA THR A 71 -0.32 16.20 11.53
C THR A 71 -0.58 17.34 10.54
N ASN A 72 0.33 18.32 10.46
CA ASN A 72 0.27 19.63 9.78
C ASN A 72 -0.07 19.68 8.26
N GLY A 73 -0.63 18.63 7.66
CA GLY A 73 -0.80 18.54 6.20
C GLY A 73 0.45 18.06 5.46
N SER A 74 1.57 17.84 6.17
CA SER A 74 2.83 17.40 5.56
C SER A 74 2.86 15.92 5.28
N TRP A 75 3.71 15.59 4.31
CA TRP A 75 4.13 14.22 4.04
C TRP A 75 5.14 13.77 5.09
N TYR A 76 5.01 12.51 5.48
CA TYR A 76 5.96 11.77 6.30
C TYR A 76 6.48 10.63 5.46
N GLY A 77 7.79 10.45 5.45
CA GLY A 77 8.49 9.37 4.74
C GLY A 77 9.33 8.58 5.72
N MET A 78 9.42 7.27 5.52
CA MET A 78 10.17 6.33 6.34
C MET A 78 10.77 5.25 5.45
N ILE A 79 11.81 4.60 5.96
CA ILE A 79 12.41 3.41 5.36
C ILE A 79 11.90 2.19 6.12
N GLY A 80 11.47 1.17 5.39
CA GLY A 80 11.23 -0.17 5.92
C GLY A 80 12.06 -1.20 5.17
N LYS A 81 11.96 -2.46 5.60
CA LYS A 81 12.54 -3.61 4.90
C LYS A 81 11.47 -4.50 4.31
N VAL A 82 11.72 -5.01 3.12
CA VAL A 82 10.86 -5.99 2.44
C VAL A 82 11.65 -7.24 2.09
N ARG A 83 11.02 -8.40 2.23
CA ARG A 83 11.59 -9.72 1.95
C ARG A 83 10.58 -10.63 1.27
N PHE A 84 11.09 -11.50 0.39
CA PHE A 84 10.32 -12.65 -0.09
C PHE A 84 10.53 -13.85 0.84
N GLU A 85 9.46 -14.33 1.47
CA GLU A 85 9.51 -15.60 2.21
C GLU A 85 9.40 -16.80 1.25
N ASN A 86 8.57 -16.63 0.22
CA ASN A 86 8.38 -17.57 -0.88
C ASN A 86 7.80 -16.80 -2.09
N ASN A 87 7.44 -17.49 -3.18
CA ASN A 87 6.87 -16.84 -4.38
C ASN A 87 5.45 -16.26 -4.17
N GLU A 88 4.83 -16.45 -3.00
CA GLU A 88 3.43 -16.10 -2.72
C GLU A 88 3.26 -15.01 -1.63
N ASN A 89 4.22 -14.92 -0.70
CA ASN A 89 4.19 -14.06 0.48
C ASN A 89 5.33 -13.06 0.46
N ILE A 90 4.99 -11.80 0.74
CA ILE A 90 5.91 -10.68 0.86
C ILE A 90 5.82 -10.17 2.29
N THR A 91 6.95 -10.10 2.99
CA THR A 91 6.98 -9.56 4.35
C THR A 91 7.58 -8.17 4.34
N TYR A 92 6.83 -7.20 4.88
CA TYR A 92 7.24 -5.82 5.10
C TYR A 92 7.44 -5.57 6.60
N GLU A 93 8.60 -5.05 6.95
CA GLU A 93 9.04 -4.75 8.31
C GLU A 93 9.30 -3.25 8.44
N ASN A 94 8.66 -2.61 9.41
CA ASN A 94 8.96 -1.24 9.82
C ASN A 94 8.57 -1.00 11.28
N ASN A 95 9.08 0.09 11.87
CA ASN A 95 8.89 0.39 13.29
C ASN A 95 7.44 0.68 13.68
N GLU A 96 6.63 1.23 12.78
CA GLU A 96 5.24 1.62 13.04
C GLU A 96 4.30 0.40 13.02
N HIS A 97 4.48 -0.47 12.01
CA HIS A 97 3.56 -1.56 11.70
C HIS A 97 4.08 -2.93 12.14
N GLY A 98 5.35 -3.03 12.55
CA GLY A 98 6.02 -4.30 12.80
C GLY A 98 6.18 -5.13 11.53
N ASN A 99 6.21 -6.47 11.68
CA ASN A 99 6.39 -7.41 10.57
C ASN A 99 5.04 -7.82 10.00
N THR A 100 4.62 -7.16 8.92
CA THR A 100 3.39 -7.47 8.19
C THR A 100 3.68 -8.38 7.00
N THR A 101 2.90 -9.44 6.85
CA THR A 101 2.97 -10.33 5.69
C THR A 101 1.80 -10.04 4.76
N ILE A 102 2.10 -9.91 3.48
CA ILE A 102 1.17 -9.64 2.39
C ILE A 102 1.11 -10.86 1.48
N LYS A 103 -0.10 -11.35 1.24
CA LYS A 103 -0.42 -12.36 0.24
C LYS A 103 -1.21 -11.73 -0.89
N LEU A 104 -0.73 -11.87 -2.13
CA LEU A 104 -1.45 -11.37 -3.30
C LEU A 104 -2.65 -12.24 -3.64
N LEU A 105 -3.78 -11.59 -3.91
CA LEU A 105 -5.00 -12.22 -4.40
C LEU A 105 -5.26 -11.91 -5.88
N TYR A 106 -4.88 -10.71 -6.32
CA TYR A 106 -5.06 -10.26 -7.69
C TYR A 106 -4.03 -9.20 -8.03
N TYR A 107 -3.55 -9.17 -9.27
CA TYR A 107 -2.54 -8.22 -9.70
C TYR A 107 -2.66 -7.92 -11.20
N ILE A 108 -2.52 -6.64 -11.54
CA ILE A 108 -2.29 -6.19 -12.91
C ILE A 108 -1.07 -5.28 -12.89
N ASP A 109 -0.06 -5.68 -13.66
CA ASP A 109 1.22 -4.99 -13.77
C ASP A 109 1.08 -3.48 -14.00
N ARG A 110 1.74 -2.71 -13.13
CA ARG A 110 1.77 -1.25 -13.09
C ARG A 110 0.39 -0.57 -13.13
N ILE A 111 -0.65 -1.25 -12.64
CA ILE A 111 -1.99 -0.68 -12.48
C ILE A 111 -2.43 -0.79 -11.01
N CYS A 112 -2.47 -2.00 -10.47
CA CYS A 112 -3.03 -2.26 -9.15
C CYS A 112 -2.77 -3.69 -8.67
N TYR A 113 -2.90 -3.89 -7.37
CA TYR A 113 -3.00 -5.21 -6.78
C TYR A 113 -3.99 -5.24 -5.61
N VAL A 114 -4.54 -6.43 -5.37
CA VAL A 114 -5.38 -6.76 -4.22
C VAL A 114 -4.62 -7.75 -3.35
N SER A 115 -4.56 -7.49 -2.06
CA SER A 115 -3.80 -8.33 -1.15
C SER A 115 -4.50 -8.58 0.18
N LEU A 116 -4.17 -9.71 0.81
CA LEU A 116 -4.40 -9.95 2.23
C LEU A 116 -3.17 -9.54 2.99
N ARG A 117 -3.34 -8.70 4.01
CA ARG A 117 -2.31 -8.33 4.97
C ARG A 117 -2.64 -8.92 6.34
N PHE A 118 -1.65 -9.51 6.99
CA PHE A 118 -1.77 -10.08 8.33
C PHE A 118 -0.45 -9.97 9.09
N GLY A 119 -0.50 -10.15 10.41
CA GLY A 119 0.67 -9.97 11.28
C GLY A 119 0.91 -8.49 11.66
N GLY A 120 2.15 -8.18 12.02
CA GLY A 120 2.56 -6.88 12.52
C GLY A 120 2.00 -6.56 13.90
N ASN A 121 1.86 -5.27 14.20
CA ASN A 121 1.24 -4.76 15.41
C ASN A 121 -0.30 -4.85 15.38
N TYR A 122 -0.87 -5.58 14.43
CA TYR A 122 -2.31 -5.64 14.20
C TYR A 122 -2.92 -6.99 14.60
N ASN A 123 -4.14 -6.95 15.16
CA ASN A 123 -4.90 -8.13 15.55
C ASN A 123 -5.94 -8.51 14.49
N GLY A 124 -5.51 -8.82 13.26
CA GLY A 124 -6.44 -9.18 12.20
C GLY A 124 -5.81 -9.59 10.88
N THR A 125 -6.68 -9.96 9.95
CA THR A 125 -6.38 -10.08 8.53
C THR A 125 -7.18 -9.02 7.81
N TYR A 126 -6.53 -8.26 6.94
CA TYR A 126 -7.14 -7.15 6.22
C TYR A 126 -6.96 -7.33 4.72
N LEU A 127 -7.94 -6.87 3.96
CA LEU A 127 -7.95 -6.82 2.52
C LEU A 127 -7.61 -5.39 2.09
N ASP A 128 -6.59 -5.26 1.26
CA ASP A 128 -6.12 -3.98 0.75
C ASP A 128 -6.20 -3.94 -0.78
N LEU A 129 -6.58 -2.79 -1.33
CA LEU A 129 -6.49 -2.46 -2.75
C LEU A 129 -5.48 -1.35 -2.94
N TRP A 130 -4.43 -1.64 -3.70
CA TRP A 130 -3.35 -0.71 -4.01
C TRP A 130 -3.40 -0.29 -5.47
N LYS A 131 -3.05 0.96 -5.74
CA LYS A 131 -3.06 1.56 -7.08
C LYS A 131 -1.71 2.19 -7.40
N TYR A 132 -1.24 1.97 -8.63
CA TYR A 132 -0.01 2.57 -9.12
C TYR A 132 -0.20 4.06 -9.45
N THR A 133 0.75 4.92 -9.09
CA THR A 133 0.60 6.38 -9.26
C THR A 133 1.04 6.92 -10.62
N ASN A 134 1.88 6.19 -11.36
CA ASN A 134 2.40 6.66 -12.64
C ASN A 134 2.02 5.72 -13.80
N PRO A 135 0.74 5.64 -14.16
CA PRO A 135 0.32 4.72 -15.19
C PRO A 135 0.70 5.23 -16.60
N ASP A 136 1.12 6.48 -16.77
CA ASP A 136 1.55 7.02 -18.07
C ASP A 136 2.85 6.38 -18.59
N GLU A 137 3.74 5.95 -17.69
CA GLU A 137 4.94 5.17 -18.03
C GLU A 137 4.63 3.75 -18.54
N THR A 138 3.37 3.30 -18.44
CA THR A 138 2.96 2.02 -19.03
C THR A 138 2.77 2.08 -20.54
N GLY A 139 2.69 3.29 -21.12
CA GLY A 139 2.33 3.49 -22.54
C GLY A 139 0.88 3.09 -22.87
N ILE A 140 0.06 2.80 -21.85
CA ILE A 140 -1.35 2.43 -21.99
C ILE A 140 -2.20 3.70 -21.93
N ASP A 141 -3.19 3.82 -22.82
CA ASP A 141 -4.11 4.96 -22.78
C ASP A 141 -5.01 4.97 -21.53
N TRP A 142 -5.42 6.16 -21.10
CA TRP A 142 -6.20 6.34 -19.86
C TRP A 142 -7.51 5.51 -19.80
N ARG A 143 -8.18 5.24 -20.94
CA ARG A 143 -9.41 4.43 -20.93
C ARG A 143 -9.10 2.97 -20.66
N THR A 144 -8.01 2.47 -21.24
CA THR A 144 -7.55 1.10 -20.99
C THR A 144 -7.04 0.96 -19.56
N GLN A 145 -6.32 1.94 -19.03
CA GLN A 145 -5.92 1.97 -17.62
C GLN A 145 -7.15 1.92 -16.69
N LEU A 146 -8.17 2.74 -16.96
CA LEU A 146 -9.41 2.75 -16.18
C LEU A 146 -10.14 1.39 -16.20
N LYS A 147 -10.21 0.75 -17.37
CA LYS A 147 -10.78 -0.59 -17.50
C LYS A 147 -9.98 -1.64 -16.72
N LYS A 148 -8.65 -1.60 -16.80
CA LYS A 148 -7.78 -2.51 -16.04
C LYS A 148 -7.94 -2.29 -14.53
N TYR A 149 -7.96 -1.04 -14.08
CA TYR A 149 -8.18 -0.71 -12.68
C TYR A 149 -9.54 -1.20 -12.18
N LYS A 150 -10.59 -1.10 -13.01
CA LYS A 150 -11.90 -1.66 -12.70
C LYS A 150 -11.81 -3.17 -12.41
N CYS A 151 -11.00 -3.94 -13.13
CA CYS A 151 -10.81 -5.36 -12.83
C CYS A 151 -10.24 -5.60 -11.42
N CYS A 152 -9.30 -4.79 -10.95
CA CYS A 152 -8.82 -4.88 -9.57
C CYS A 152 -9.89 -4.50 -8.55
N SER A 153 -10.68 -3.45 -8.84
CA SER A 153 -11.80 -3.06 -7.97
C SER A 153 -12.86 -4.17 -7.88
N ASP A 154 -13.23 -4.78 -9.01
CA ASP A 154 -14.17 -5.89 -9.06
C ASP A 154 -13.59 -7.13 -8.31
N ALA A 155 -12.30 -7.43 -8.47
CA ALA A 155 -11.62 -8.49 -7.71
C ALA A 155 -11.62 -8.22 -6.21
N PHE A 156 -11.34 -6.98 -5.78
CA PHE A 156 -11.43 -6.58 -4.37
C PHE A 156 -12.84 -6.82 -3.81
N GLN A 157 -13.90 -6.45 -4.55
CA GLN A 157 -15.28 -6.68 -4.10
C GLN A 157 -15.61 -8.17 -3.97
N VAL A 158 -15.11 -9.02 -4.86
CA VAL A 158 -15.27 -10.48 -4.79
C VAL A 158 -14.60 -11.04 -3.54
N GLU A 159 -13.39 -10.57 -3.21
CA GLU A 159 -12.66 -11.01 -2.02
C GLU A 159 -13.29 -10.45 -0.74
N LEU A 160 -13.72 -9.18 -0.73
CA LEU A 160 -14.42 -8.55 0.37
C LEU A 160 -15.70 -9.30 0.74
N ALA A 161 -16.43 -9.83 -0.24
CA ALA A 161 -17.64 -10.62 0.00
C ALA A 161 -17.39 -11.92 0.78
N LYS A 162 -16.13 -12.39 0.86
CA LYS A 162 -15.71 -13.56 1.65
C LYS A 162 -15.42 -13.21 3.12
N PHE A 163 -15.26 -11.93 3.44
CA PHE A 163 -15.00 -11.49 4.82
C PHE A 163 -16.28 -11.56 5.68
N PRO A 164 -16.14 -11.77 7.00
CA PRO A 164 -17.28 -11.77 7.92
C PRO A 164 -18.02 -10.44 7.85
N LYS A 165 -19.35 -10.48 7.73
CA LYS A 165 -20.18 -9.28 7.68
C LYS A 165 -20.36 -8.59 9.05
N CYS A 166 -19.92 -9.23 10.14
CA CYS A 166 -20.08 -8.75 11.51
C CYS A 166 -18.82 -9.03 12.37
N PRO A 167 -18.22 -8.01 13.01
CA PRO A 167 -18.49 -6.58 12.75
C PRO A 167 -18.29 -6.27 11.26
N ARG A 168 -19.05 -5.30 10.76
CA ARG A 168 -19.02 -4.97 9.33
C ARG A 168 -17.62 -4.47 9.03
N THR A 169 -16.91 -5.19 8.18
CA THR A 169 -15.62 -4.77 7.67
C THR A 169 -15.72 -3.33 7.15
N GLU A 170 -15.17 -2.37 7.90
CA GLU A 170 -15.21 -0.96 7.50
C GLU A 170 -14.23 -0.76 6.35
N VAL A 171 -14.74 -0.18 5.27
CA VAL A 171 -13.96 0.08 4.07
C VAL A 171 -13.52 1.53 4.14
N ASN A 172 -12.23 1.74 4.44
CA ASN A 172 -11.66 3.07 4.52
C ASN A 172 -11.19 3.50 3.13
N ASP A 173 -11.73 4.61 2.62
CA ASP A 173 -11.20 5.29 1.43
C ASP A 173 -9.95 6.07 1.86
N VAL A 174 -8.80 5.46 1.63
CA VAL A 174 -7.49 5.96 2.07
C VAL A 174 -6.98 7.05 1.11
N GLU A 175 -7.38 6.98 -0.17
CA GLU A 175 -7.14 8.06 -1.13
C GLU A 175 -8.36 8.97 -1.21
N ASN A 176 -8.27 10.13 -0.57
CA ASN A 176 -9.28 11.18 -0.69
C ASN A 176 -8.69 12.46 -1.31
N SER A 177 -9.55 13.44 -1.58
CA SER A 177 -9.16 14.72 -2.20
C SER A 177 -8.10 15.50 -1.42
N LEU A 178 -7.88 15.18 -0.14
CA LEU A 178 -6.88 15.85 0.69
C LEU A 178 -5.46 15.40 0.38
N CYS A 179 -5.27 14.19 -0.15
CA CYS A 179 -3.94 13.65 -0.50
C CYS A 179 -3.19 14.59 -1.45
N GLY A 180 -3.90 15.22 -2.39
CA GLY A 180 -3.29 16.09 -3.40
C GLY A 180 -2.30 15.29 -4.24
N THR A 181 -1.16 15.91 -4.58
CA THR A 181 -0.09 15.25 -5.33
C THR A 181 0.78 14.43 -4.37
N TYR A 182 0.90 13.13 -4.63
CA TYR A 182 1.83 12.26 -3.92
C TYR A 182 3.29 12.65 -4.17
N PRO A 183 4.17 12.45 -3.19
CA PRO A 183 5.58 12.82 -3.30
C PRO A 183 6.30 11.91 -4.31
N ASN A 184 7.33 12.43 -4.96
CA ASN A 184 8.24 11.62 -5.75
C ASN A 184 9.26 10.91 -4.83
N LEU A 185 9.92 9.86 -5.31
CA LEU A 185 10.85 9.07 -4.48
C LEU A 185 11.98 9.90 -3.87
N THR A 186 12.53 10.87 -4.61
CA THR A 186 13.59 11.76 -4.09
C THR A 186 13.14 12.49 -2.83
N TYR A 187 11.97 13.12 -2.88
CA TYR A 187 11.44 13.85 -1.73
C TYR A 187 11.09 12.92 -0.56
N VAL A 188 10.62 11.69 -0.84
CA VAL A 188 10.36 10.70 0.22
C VAL A 188 11.65 10.27 0.91
N SER A 189 12.74 10.05 0.16
CA SER A 189 14.04 9.74 0.74
C SER A 189 14.52 10.84 1.67
N GLU A 190 14.40 12.11 1.25
CA GLU A 190 14.76 13.27 2.08
C GLU A 190 13.94 13.30 3.39
N LEU A 191 12.64 13.03 3.31
CA LEU A 191 11.77 12.95 4.50
C LEU A 191 12.16 11.80 5.43
N ALA A 192 12.54 10.65 4.88
CA ALA A 192 12.94 9.49 5.65
C ALA A 192 14.27 9.69 6.37
N GLU A 193 15.23 10.37 5.74
CA GLU A 193 16.50 10.74 6.37
C GLU A 193 16.31 11.74 7.52
N LEU A 194 15.40 12.71 7.35
CA LEU A 194 15.06 13.67 8.40
C LEU A 194 14.35 13.03 9.60
N GLY A 195 13.55 12.00 9.37
CA GLY A 195 12.84 11.27 10.44
C GLY A 195 13.73 10.34 11.29
N GLN A 196 14.97 10.10 10.87
CA GLN A 196 15.93 9.25 11.60
C GLN A 196 16.88 10.04 12.55
N GLN A 197 16.82 11.38 12.54
CA GLN A 197 17.61 12.28 13.39
C GLN A 197 16.87 12.65 14.68
#